data_AF-A0A9E0VH69-F1
#
_entry.id   AF-A0A9E0VH69-F1
#
_cell.length_a   1.000
_cell.length_b   1.000
_cell.length_c   1.000
_cell.angle_alpha   90.00
_cell.angle_beta   90.00
_cell.angle_gamma   90.00
#
_symmetry.space_group_name_H-M   'P 1'
#
loop_
_entity.id
_entity.type
_entity.pdbx_description
1 polymer ?
#
loop_
_entity_poly.entity_id
_entity_poly.type
_entity_poly.pdbx_seq_one_letter_code
_entity_poly.pdbx_strand_id
1 'polypeptide(L)'
;MRIDTRVAPLLTILAACVVGYFTLQLFANVLLTIDGVTRGIVERSITHIVGWLLFGFLGIYSLLIIIRIVFSWVMDYSNRILRFLVKVTDPILEPFRRMIPTLGVFDISPIIVLLLLGFLQTAVRAVLLS
;
A
#
# COMPACT_ATOMS: atom_id res chain seq x y z
N MET A 1 26.90 -7.75 -9.36
CA MET A 1 26.90 -8.58 -8.14
C MET A 1 26.57 -10.01 -8.55
N ARG A 2 27.53 -10.94 -8.50
CA ARG A 2 27.30 -12.34 -8.88
C ARG A 2 26.59 -13.02 -7.72
N ILE A 3 25.29 -13.26 -7.83
CA ILE A 3 24.52 -13.97 -6.80
C ILE A 3 25.09 -15.39 -6.71
N ASP A 4 25.45 -15.83 -5.50
CA ASP A 4 25.87 -17.20 -5.25
C ASP A 4 24.72 -18.14 -5.62
N THR A 5 24.99 -19.09 -6.51
CA THR A 5 24.00 -20.06 -7.01
C THR A 5 23.41 -20.92 -5.88
N ARG A 6 24.08 -20.99 -4.73
CA ARG A 6 23.57 -21.66 -3.51
C ARG A 6 22.43 -20.90 -2.85
N VAL A 7 22.38 -19.56 -3.00
CA VAL A 7 21.37 -18.69 -2.38
C VAL A 7 20.22 -18.40 -3.35
N ALA A 8 20.42 -18.65 -4.65
CA ALA A 8 19.40 -18.51 -5.69
C ALA A 8 18.03 -19.15 -5.34
N PRO A 9 17.93 -20.41 -4.87
CA PRO A 9 16.63 -21.00 -4.51
C PRO A 9 15.95 -20.27 -3.34
N LEU A 10 16.71 -19.82 -2.33
CA LEU A 10 16.17 -19.07 -1.20
C LEU A 10 15.60 -17.72 -1.65
N LEU A 11 16.30 -17.01 -2.53
CA LEU A 11 15.84 -15.73 -3.07
C LEU A 11 14.56 -15.89 -3.90
N THR A 12 14.46 -16.96 -4.70
CA THR A 12 13.25 -17.23 -5.47
C THR A 12 12.04 -17.54 -4.58
N ILE A 13 12.24 -18.31 -3.50
CA ILE A 13 11.19 -18.60 -2.52
C ILE A 13 10.77 -17.32 -1.79
N LEU A 14 11.74 -16.51 -1.34
CA LEU A 14 11.45 -15.24 -0.68
C LEU A 14 10.65 -14.29 -1.58
N ALA A 15 11.07 -14.12 -2.84
CA ALA A 15 10.36 -13.30 -3.80
C ALA A 15 8.93 -13.81 -4.06
N ALA A 16 8.76 -15.13 -4.20
CA ALA A 16 7.44 -15.74 -4.36
C ALA A 16 6.54 -15.51 -3.13
N CYS A 17 7.09 -15.66 -1.92
CA CYS A 17 6.36 -15.39 -0.67
C CYS A 17 5.95 -13.92 -0.56
N VAL A 18 6.83 -12.99 -0.91
CA VAL A 18 6.55 -11.54 -0.89
C VAL A 18 5.45 -11.18 -1.89
N VAL A 19 5.54 -11.68 -3.12
CA VAL A 19 4.50 -11.48 -4.15
C VAL A 19 3.18 -12.10 -3.73
N GLY A 20 3.21 -13.32 -3.18
CA GLY A 20 2.04 -14.01 -2.64
C GLY A 20 1.37 -13.23 -1.52
N TYR A 21 2.15 -12.71 -0.56
CA TYR A 21 1.66 -11.87 0.52
C TYR A 21 0.94 -10.61 -0.01
N PHE A 22 1.55 -9.87 -0.93
CA PHE A 22 0.91 -8.68 -1.51
C PHE A 22 -0.36 -9.01 -2.31
N THR A 23 -0.35 -10.13 -3.04
CA THR A 23 -1.52 -10.59 -3.79
C THR A 23 -2.67 -10.94 -2.85
N LEU A 24 -2.39 -11.70 -1.78
CA LEU A 24 -3.36 -12.03 -0.75
C LEU A 24 -3.87 -10.77 -0.03
N GLN A 25 -3.00 -9.82 0.26
CA GLN A 25 -3.38 -8.55 0.88
C GLN A 25 -4.33 -7.74 0.00
N LEU A 26 -4.03 -7.63 -1.31
CA LEU A 26 -4.90 -6.95 -2.27
C LEU A 26 -6.27 -7.62 -2.33
N PHE A 27 -6.27 -8.95 -2.49
CA PHE A 27 -7.50 -9.72 -2.57
C PHE A 27 -8.34 -9.61 -1.30
N ALA A 28 -7.72 -9.77 -0.14
CA ALA A 28 -8.38 -9.62 1.16
C ALA A 28 -8.97 -8.22 1.32
N ASN A 29 -8.24 -7.15 0.95
CA ASN A 29 -8.75 -5.79 1.03
C ASN A 29 -10.00 -5.59 0.16
N VAL A 30 -9.97 -6.08 -1.09
CA VAL A 30 -11.12 -6.01 -2.00
C VAL A 30 -12.31 -6.78 -1.43
N LEU A 31 -12.11 -8.01 -0.98
CA LEU A 31 -13.20 -8.82 -0.41
C LEU A 31 -13.80 -8.20 0.85
N LEU A 32 -12.97 -7.72 1.78
CA LEU A 32 -13.44 -7.05 3.00
C LEU A 32 -14.21 -5.76 2.68
N THR A 33 -13.77 -5.02 1.66
CA THR A 33 -14.48 -3.82 1.20
C THR A 33 -15.84 -4.19 0.61
N ILE A 34 -15.92 -5.23 -0.23
CA ILE A 34 -17.19 -5.70 -0.81
C ILE A 34 -18.14 -6.20 0.27
N ASP A 35 -17.67 -7.03 1.18
CA ASP A 35 -18.44 -7.57 2.31
C ASP A 35 -18.96 -6.42 3.19
N GLY A 36 -18.10 -5.49 3.56
CA GLY A 36 -18.45 -4.31 4.34
C GLY A 36 -19.47 -3.40 3.67
N VAL A 37 -19.28 -3.09 2.38
CA VAL A 37 -20.25 -2.30 1.60
C VAL A 37 -21.59 -3.04 1.49
N THR A 38 -21.57 -4.36 1.29
CA THR A 38 -22.78 -5.18 1.23
C THR A 38 -23.55 -5.11 2.54
N ARG A 39 -22.86 -5.25 3.69
CA ARG A 39 -23.49 -5.06 5.02
C ARG A 39 -24.09 -3.67 5.18
N GLY A 40 -23.35 -2.62 4.82
CA GLY A 40 -23.86 -1.25 4.87
C GLY A 40 -25.12 -1.03 4.03
N ILE A 41 -25.23 -1.68 2.86
CA ILE A 41 -26.44 -1.66 2.03
C ILE A 41 -27.60 -2.38 2.71
N VAL A 42 -27.36 -3.56 3.27
CA VAL A 42 -28.38 -4.35 3.99
C VAL A 42 -28.91 -3.58 5.21
N GLU A 43 -28.02 -2.93 5.94
CA GLU A 43 -28.33 -2.07 7.10
C GLU A 43 -28.96 -0.72 6.69
N ARG A 44 -28.98 -0.41 5.38
CA ARG A 44 -29.41 0.88 4.81
C ARG A 44 -28.64 2.07 5.40
N SER A 45 -27.39 1.83 5.80
CA SER A 45 -26.52 2.80 6.44
C SER A 45 -25.53 3.39 5.43
N ILE A 46 -25.78 4.64 5.03
CA ILE A 46 -24.88 5.36 4.12
C ILE A 46 -23.50 5.57 4.75
N THR A 47 -23.46 5.79 6.07
CA THR A 47 -22.20 6.02 6.81
C THR A 47 -21.28 4.80 6.74
N HIS A 48 -21.83 3.59 6.90
CA HIS A 48 -21.08 2.34 6.80
C HIS A 48 -20.61 2.07 5.37
N ILE A 49 -21.45 2.32 4.35
CA ILE A 49 -21.06 2.18 2.94
C ILE A 49 -19.85 3.07 2.64
N VAL A 50 -19.93 4.35 3.00
CA VAL A 50 -18.83 5.30 2.81
C VAL A 50 -17.60 4.89 3.62
N GLY A 51 -17.80 4.47 4.87
CA GLY A 51 -16.73 4.02 5.75
C GLY A 51 -15.93 2.86 5.15
N TRP A 52 -16.60 1.84 4.61
CA TRP A 52 -15.93 0.69 4.00
C TRP A 52 -15.22 1.03 2.70
N LEU A 53 -15.81 1.89 1.86
CA LEU A 53 -15.14 2.39 0.65
C LEU A 53 -13.86 3.15 0.98
N LEU A 54 -13.91 4.04 1.98
CA LEU A 54 -12.74 4.80 2.44
C LEU A 54 -11.69 3.87 3.07
N PHE A 55 -12.12 2.94 3.93
CA PHE A 55 -11.24 1.97 4.58
C PHE A 55 -10.48 1.12 3.55
N GLY A 56 -11.20 0.61 2.54
CA GLY A 56 -10.64 -0.15 1.43
C GLY A 56 -9.65 0.67 0.60
N PHE A 57 -10.07 1.87 0.18
CA PHE A 57 -9.22 2.79 -0.58
C PHE A 57 -7.89 3.09 0.12
N LEU A 58 -7.93 3.43 1.42
CA LEU A 58 -6.71 3.70 2.21
C LEU A 58 -5.79 2.48 2.28
N GLY A 59 -6.36 1.28 2.40
CA GLY A 59 -5.59 0.04 2.43
C GLY A 59 -4.95 -0.29 1.08
N ILE A 60 -5.68 -0.14 -0.04
CA ILE A 60 -5.13 -0.31 -1.39
C ILE A 60 -4.03 0.72 -1.66
N TYR A 61 -4.25 1.98 -1.29
CA TYR A 61 -3.26 3.03 -1.50
C TYR A 61 -1.98 2.79 -0.68
N SER A 62 -2.11 2.35 0.58
CA SER A 62 -0.97 1.92 1.40
C SER A 62 -0.21 0.78 0.74
N LEU A 63 -0.92 -0.21 0.20
CA LEU A 63 -0.33 -1.33 -0.54
C LEU A 63 0.46 -0.85 -1.77
N LEU A 64 -0.06 0.11 -2.54
CA LEU A 64 0.66 0.70 -3.69
C LEU A 64 1.97 1.36 -3.29
N ILE A 65 2.00 2.08 -2.15
CA ILE A 65 3.24 2.67 -1.63
C ILE A 65 4.24 1.58 -1.23
N ILE A 66 3.79 0.51 -0.56
CA ILE A 66 4.69 -0.59 -0.17
C ILE A 66 5.24 -1.30 -1.41
N ILE A 67 4.39 -1.59 -2.41
CA ILE A 67 4.81 -2.19 -3.67
C ILE A 67 5.82 -1.29 -4.37
N ARG A 68 5.61 0.04 -4.39
CA ARG A 68 6.59 1.01 -4.92
C ARG A 68 7.95 0.88 -4.24
N ILE A 69 7.99 0.82 -2.91
CA ILE A 69 9.24 0.69 -2.15
C ILE A 69 9.97 -0.59 -2.57
N VAL A 70 9.28 -1.73 -2.56
CA VAL A 70 9.86 -3.02 -2.96
C VAL A 70 10.34 -2.99 -4.41
N PHE A 71 9.54 -2.45 -5.33
CA PHE A 71 9.87 -2.41 -6.75
C PHE A 71 11.03 -1.45 -7.03
N SER A 72 11.19 -0.39 -6.25
CA SER A 72 12.31 0.55 -6.39
C SER A 72 13.69 -0.06 -6.10
N TRP A 73 13.75 -1.18 -5.37
CA TRP A 73 15.00 -1.88 -5.08
C TRP A 73 15.39 -2.90 -6.15
N VAL A 74 14.43 -3.36 -6.95
CA VAL A 74 14.62 -4.45 -7.91
C VAL A 74 14.42 -4.02 -9.37
N MET A 75 13.77 -2.88 -9.62
CA MET A 75 13.49 -2.37 -10.96
C MET A 75 14.05 -0.96 -11.15
N ASP A 76 14.54 -0.70 -12.36
CA ASP A 76 14.94 0.64 -12.78
C ASP A 76 13.72 1.52 -13.10
N TYR A 77 13.90 2.85 -13.01
CA TYR A 77 12.87 3.85 -13.34
C TYR A 77 12.39 3.81 -14.81
N SER A 78 13.14 3.12 -15.69
CA SER A 78 12.72 2.83 -17.07
C SER A 78 11.57 1.80 -17.15
N ASN A 79 11.26 1.10 -16.07
CA ASN A 79 10.13 0.17 -16.01
C ASN A 79 8.78 0.90 -15.95
N ARG A 80 7.82 0.48 -16.79
CA ARG A 80 6.48 1.09 -16.87
C ARG A 80 5.68 0.96 -15.57
N ILE A 81 5.80 -0.17 -14.88
CA ILE A 81 5.09 -0.44 -13.63
C ILE A 81 5.61 0.48 -12.52
N LEU A 82 6.94 0.60 -12.38
CA LEU A 82 7.51 1.50 -11.39
C LEU A 82 7.13 2.96 -11.65
N ARG A 83 7.15 3.43 -12.91
CA ARG A 83 6.66 4.79 -13.24
C ARG A 83 5.19 4.99 -12.92
N PHE A 84 4.34 3.98 -13.16
CA PHE A 84 2.94 4.05 -12.79
C PHE A 84 2.78 4.19 -11.27
N LEU A 85 3.45 3.36 -10.49
CA LEU A 85 3.43 3.42 -9.03
C LEU A 85 3.90 4.77 -8.51
N VAL A 86 5.01 5.28 -9.05
CA VAL A 86 5.54 6.61 -8.74
C VAL A 86 4.51 7.69 -9.05
N LYS A 87 3.94 7.69 -10.26
CA LYS A 87 2.93 8.69 -10.70
C LYS A 87 1.68 8.68 -9.82
N VAL A 88 1.21 7.51 -9.38
CA VAL A 88 0.01 7.39 -8.55
C VAL A 88 0.29 7.79 -7.10
N THR A 89 1.49 7.52 -6.59
CA THR A 89 1.81 7.74 -5.17
C THR A 89 2.49 9.08 -4.87
N ASP A 90 3.17 9.68 -5.85
CA ASP A 90 3.86 10.97 -5.72
C ASP A 90 2.96 12.15 -5.32
N PRO A 91 1.71 12.29 -5.79
CA PRO A 91 0.85 13.40 -5.35
C PRO A 91 0.70 13.50 -3.84
N ILE A 92 0.75 12.37 -3.13
CA ILE A 92 0.73 12.34 -1.66
C ILE A 92 2.16 12.32 -1.08
N LEU A 93 3.14 11.67 -1.71
CA LEU A 93 4.49 11.60 -1.15
C LEU A 93 5.32 12.89 -1.30
N GLU A 94 5.12 13.62 -2.40
CA GLU A 94 5.87 14.81 -2.76
C GLU A 94 5.70 15.97 -1.75
N PRO A 95 4.48 16.29 -1.25
CA PRO A 95 4.34 17.27 -0.16
C PRO A 95 5.15 16.91 1.08
N PHE A 96 5.16 15.62 1.47
CA PHE A 96 5.89 15.16 2.66
C PHE A 96 7.39 15.22 2.45
N ARG A 97 7.89 14.89 1.23
CA ARG A 97 9.31 15.06 0.86
C ARG A 97 9.78 16.50 0.98
N ARG A 98 8.91 17.47 0.72
CA ARG A 98 9.25 18.90 0.83
C ARG A 98 9.26 19.39 2.26
N MET A 99 8.44 18.79 3.13
CA MET A 99 8.36 19.14 4.55
C MET A 99 9.47 18.50 5.38
N ILE A 100 9.90 17.29 5.02
CA ILE A 100 10.90 16.54 5.76
C ILE A 100 12.27 16.77 5.10
N PRO A 101 13.26 17.30 5.81
CA PRO A 101 14.63 17.36 5.29
C PRO A 101 15.08 15.95 4.93
N THR A 102 15.56 15.74 3.71
CA THR A 102 16.09 14.45 3.28
C THR A 102 17.22 14.01 4.22
N LEU A 103 17.03 12.92 4.97
CA LEU A 103 18.08 12.31 5.79
C LEU A 103 19.05 11.54 4.88
N GLY A 104 19.87 12.29 4.14
CA GLY A 104 20.81 11.74 3.17
C GLY A 104 20.12 11.21 1.91
N VAL A 105 20.49 9.99 1.49
CA VAL A 105 20.02 9.37 0.22
C VAL A 105 18.72 8.58 0.37
N PHE A 106 18.22 8.41 1.59
CA PHE A 106 17.03 7.61 1.88
C PHE A 106 15.79 8.49 2.03
N ASP A 107 14.78 8.21 1.20
CA ASP A 107 13.47 8.86 1.30
C ASP A 107 12.64 8.20 2.41
N ILE A 108 12.47 8.92 3.53
CA ILE A 108 11.68 8.46 4.69
C ILE A 108 10.19 8.83 4.53
N SER A 109 9.85 9.70 3.58
CA SER A 109 8.49 10.16 3.33
C SER A 109 7.47 9.01 3.16
N PRO A 110 7.79 7.90 2.46
CA PRO A 110 6.90 6.74 2.37
C PRO A 110 6.53 6.15 3.72
N ILE A 111 7.46 6.08 4.67
CA ILE A 111 7.19 5.53 6.01
C ILE A 111 6.21 6.43 6.75
N ILE A 112 6.44 7.75 6.70
CA ILE A 112 5.57 8.73 7.37
C ILE A 112 4.17 8.73 6.76
N VAL A 113 4.07 8.66 5.43
CA VAL A 113 2.78 8.56 4.75
C VAL A 113 2.08 7.24 5.09
N LEU A 114 2.78 6.11 5.16
CA LEU A 114 2.19 4.84 5.58
C LEU A 114 1.65 4.88 7.02
N LEU A 115 2.37 5.51 7.94
CA LEU A 115 1.90 5.71 9.31
C LEU A 115 0.64 6.58 9.34
N LEU A 116 0.62 7.68 8.59
CA LEU A 116 -0.54 8.55 8.48
C LEU A 116 -1.75 7.81 7.89
N LEU A 117 -1.57 7.05 6.81
CA LEU A 117 -2.64 6.27 6.19
C LEU A 117 -3.18 5.20 7.15
N GLY A 118 -2.31 4.53 7.92
CA GLY A 118 -2.73 3.57 8.95
C GLY A 118 -3.52 4.23 10.08
N PHE A 119 -3.10 5.42 10.51
CA PHE A 119 -3.86 6.22 11.47
C PHE A 119 -5.24 6.61 10.93
N LEU A 120 -5.30 7.13 9.70
CA LEU A 120 -6.56 7.48 9.04
C LEU A 120 -7.48 6.27 8.88
N GLN A 121 -6.93 5.12 8.50
CA GLN A 121 -7.70 3.88 8.35
C GLN A 121 -8.28 3.41 9.69
N THR A 122 -7.51 3.55 10.78
CA THR A 122 -7.99 3.25 12.14
C THR A 122 -9.06 4.24 12.58
N ALA A 123 -8.89 5.53 12.28
CA ALA A 123 -9.88 6.57 12.56
C ALA A 123 -11.19 6.34 11.79
N VAL A 124 -11.11 6.02 10.51
CA VAL A 124 -12.28 5.65 9.67
C VAL A 124 -13.01 4.47 10.28
N ARG A 125 -12.30 3.43 10.70
CA ARG A 125 -12.90 2.27 11.36
C ARG A 125 -13.58 2.65 12.67
N ALA A 126 -12.93 3.47 13.50
CA ALA A 126 -13.44 3.83 14.81
C ALA A 126 -14.64 4.81 14.77
N VAL A 127 -14.74 5.63 13.72
CA VAL A 127 -15.77 6.69 13.65
C VAL A 127 -16.91 6.33 12.69
N LEU A 128 -16.61 5.72 11.54
CA LEU A 128 -17.60 5.45 10.49
C LEU A 128 -18.12 4.02 10.51
N LEU A 129 -17.37 3.10 11.11
CA LEU A 129 -17.69 1.66 11.18
C LEU A 129 -17.94 1.18 12.62
N SER A 130 -18.15 2.10 13.55
CA SER A 130 -18.59 1.83 14.92
C SER A 130 -20.07 1.49 15.00
#